data_AF-A0A7C5XF29-F1
#
_entry.id   AF-A0A7C5XF29-F1
#
_cell.length_a   1.000
_cell.length_b   1.000
_cell.length_c   1.000
_cell.angle_alpha   90.00
_cell.angle_beta   90.00
_cell.angle_gamma   90.00
#
_symmetry.space_group_name_H-M   'P 1'
#
loop_
_entity.id
_entity.type
_entity.pdbx_description
1 polymer ?
#
loop_
_entity_poly.entity_id
_entity_poly.type
_entity_poly.pdbx_seq_one_letter_code
_entity_poly.pdbx_strand_id
1 'polypeptide(L)'
;MREKDMVKGQAEGKFLAVSILVGSVVVAGSIIWATRSIQSYFNNLGTNIARNVFGGAPGQEPQRQPQQPPPPQPQQPPEPERINMDEIASPPPYRIKGNPNAKVTIVEYSDFQCPFCARWARDTYPQILQTYGDKVKIVFKHLPLPFHQFAQKAAEAAECAGKIGGAKAFWAMHDKLFQV
;
A
#
# COMPACT_ATOMS: atom_id res chain seq x y z
N MET A 1 56.25 20.78 1.36
CA MET A 1 54.92 20.34 1.84
C MET A 1 54.06 21.56 2.19
N ARG A 2 53.50 22.26 1.20
CA ARG A 2 52.66 23.46 1.46
C ARG A 2 51.65 23.79 0.34
N GLU A 3 51.83 23.25 -0.87
CA GLU A 3 50.95 23.55 -2.02
C GLU A 3 49.66 22.72 -2.02
N LYS A 4 49.71 21.46 -1.58
CA LYS A 4 48.52 20.57 -1.55
C LYS A 4 47.47 21.00 -0.51
N ASP A 5 47.90 21.67 0.55
CA ASP A 5 47.01 22.12 1.63
C ASP A 5 46.21 23.39 1.22
N MET A 6 46.77 24.22 0.34
CA MET A 6 46.09 25.43 -0.18
C MET A 6 44.96 25.09 -1.16
N VAL A 7 45.13 24.07 -2.00
CA VAL A 7 44.11 23.62 -2.96
C VAL A 7 42.90 23.02 -2.24
N LYS A 8 43.13 22.28 -1.15
CA LYS A 8 42.07 21.66 -0.33
C LYS A 8 41.22 22.71 0.40
N GLY A 9 41.85 23.73 1.00
CA GLY A 9 41.12 24.83 1.66
C GLY A 9 40.26 25.66 0.71
N GLN A 10 40.71 25.85 -0.54
CA GLN A 10 39.92 26.56 -1.56
C GLN A 10 38.71 25.75 -2.05
N ALA A 11 38.79 24.41 -2.05
CA ALA A 11 37.68 23.55 -2.43
C ALA A 11 36.60 23.52 -1.32
N GLU A 12 37.00 23.36 -0.05
CA GLU A 12 36.06 23.30 1.08
C GLU A 12 35.30 24.62 1.28
N GLY A 13 35.95 25.77 1.09
CA GLY A 13 35.28 27.08 1.13
C GLY A 13 34.24 27.27 0.01
N LYS A 14 34.45 26.68 -1.17
CA LYS A 14 33.48 26.75 -2.28
C LYS A 14 32.24 25.91 -2.02
N PHE A 15 32.39 24.72 -1.41
CA PHE A 15 31.24 23.88 -1.06
C PHE A 15 30.37 24.50 0.04
N LEU A 16 30.97 25.16 1.02
CA LEU A 16 30.24 25.86 2.08
C LEU A 16 29.46 27.08 1.55
N ALA A 17 30.05 27.84 0.62
CA ALA A 17 29.36 28.99 0.02
C ALA A 17 28.17 28.56 -0.87
N VAL A 18 28.33 27.47 -1.63
CA VAL A 18 27.25 26.95 -2.49
C VAL A 18 26.09 26.41 -1.65
N SER A 19 26.35 25.70 -0.55
CA SER A 19 25.28 25.17 0.31
C SER A 19 24.48 26.26 1.03
N ILE A 20 25.13 27.35 1.46
CA ILE A 20 24.43 28.51 2.04
C ILE A 20 23.52 29.19 1.00
N LEU A 21 24.00 29.37 -0.24
CA LEU A 21 23.21 29.95 -1.32
C LEU A 21 22.01 29.09 -1.68
N VAL A 22 22.20 27.78 -1.85
CA VAL A 22 21.11 26.84 -2.16
C VAL A 22 20.08 26.78 -1.01
N GLY A 23 20.53 26.72 0.24
CA GLY A 23 19.65 26.74 1.41
C GLY A 23 18.81 28.02 1.49
N SER A 24 19.41 29.17 1.17
CA SER A 24 18.72 30.47 1.18
C SER A 24 17.61 30.54 0.12
N VAL A 25 17.83 29.96 -1.07
CA VAL A 25 16.83 29.90 -2.15
C VAL A 25 15.65 29.00 -1.76
N VAL A 26 15.90 27.86 -1.12
CA VAL A 26 14.83 26.93 -0.69
C VAL A 26 13.96 27.55 0.40
N VAL A 27 14.57 28.23 1.37
CA VAL A 27 13.83 28.91 2.45
C VAL A 27 13.01 30.08 1.88
N ALA A 28 13.60 30.91 1.01
CA ALA A 28 12.88 32.01 0.38
C ALA A 28 11.70 31.51 -0.49
N GLY A 29 11.89 30.45 -1.26
CA GLY A 29 10.84 29.85 -2.08
C GLY A 29 9.66 29.33 -1.25
N SER A 30 9.95 28.71 -0.10
CA SER A 30 8.93 28.18 0.82
C SER A 30 8.09 29.30 1.45
N ILE A 31 8.74 30.42 1.84
CA ILE A 31 8.06 31.61 2.39
C ILE A 31 7.18 32.28 1.32
N ILE A 32 7.65 32.36 0.07
CA ILE A 32 6.87 32.93 -1.05
C ILE A 32 5.64 32.05 -1.35
N TRP A 33 5.78 30.72 -1.36
CA TRP A 33 4.65 29.83 -1.60
C TRP A 33 3.60 29.88 -0.47
N ALA A 34 4.06 29.94 0.78
CA ALA A 34 3.19 30.08 1.95
C ALA A 34 2.43 31.42 1.95
N THR A 35 3.11 32.54 1.66
CA THR A 35 2.47 33.87 1.61
C THR A 35 1.47 34.00 0.46
N ARG A 36 1.74 33.42 -0.73
CA ARG A 36 0.75 33.37 -1.83
C ARG A 36 -0.49 32.55 -1.48
N SER A 37 -0.30 31.45 -0.75
CA SER A 37 -1.41 30.62 -0.28
C SER A 37 -2.26 31.36 0.75
N ILE A 38 -1.64 32.04 1.70
CA ILE A 38 -2.36 32.82 2.72
C ILE A 38 -3.13 33.99 2.08
N GLN A 39 -2.53 34.68 1.10
CA GLN A 39 -3.20 35.79 0.40
C GLN A 39 -4.46 35.34 -0.37
N SER A 40 -4.44 34.17 -1.00
CA SER A 40 -5.61 33.67 -1.73
C SER A 40 -6.77 33.29 -0.80
N TYR A 41 -6.48 32.80 0.41
CA TYR A 41 -7.48 32.58 1.45
C TYR A 41 -8.15 33.89 1.89
N PHE A 42 -7.36 34.93 2.18
CA PHE A 42 -7.93 36.23 2.61
C PHE A 42 -8.66 36.96 1.48
N ASN A 43 -8.17 36.89 0.25
CA ASN A 43 -8.85 37.51 -0.90
C ASN A 43 -10.22 36.88 -1.15
N ASN A 44 -10.35 35.55 -1.03
CA ASN A 44 -11.64 34.86 -1.13
C ASN A 44 -12.56 35.17 0.06
N LEU A 45 -12.01 35.35 1.26
CA LEU A 45 -12.81 35.72 2.44
C LEU A 45 -13.40 37.14 2.29
N GLY A 46 -12.61 38.09 1.80
CA GLY A 46 -13.05 39.48 1.59
C GLY A 46 -14.13 39.63 0.50
N THR A 47 -14.02 38.88 -0.61
CA THR A 47 -15.02 38.96 -1.70
C THR A 47 -16.39 38.41 -1.28
N ASN A 48 -16.41 37.38 -0.44
CA ASN A 48 -17.65 36.75 -0.01
C ASN A 48 -18.37 37.57 1.07
N ILE A 49 -17.64 38.28 1.93
CA ILE A 49 -18.24 39.17 2.94
C ILE A 49 -18.78 40.46 2.30
N ALA A 50 -18.02 41.09 1.39
CA ALA A 50 -18.46 42.34 0.75
C ALA A 50 -19.76 42.16 -0.07
N ARG A 51 -19.90 41.03 -0.78
CA ARG A 51 -21.10 40.69 -1.55
C ARG A 51 -22.34 40.54 -0.65
N ASN A 52 -22.18 39.98 0.54
CA ASN A 52 -23.29 39.69 1.45
C ASN A 52 -23.69 40.89 2.34
N VAL A 53 -22.81 41.86 2.55
CA VAL A 53 -23.06 42.99 3.46
C VAL A 53 -23.46 44.29 2.73
N PHE A 54 -22.96 44.52 1.51
CA PHE A 54 -23.14 45.82 0.82
C PHE A 54 -23.76 45.74 -0.58
N GLY A 55 -24.13 44.54 -1.07
CA GLY A 55 -24.56 44.32 -2.46
C GLY A 55 -26.07 44.25 -2.74
N GLY A 56 -26.95 44.46 -1.75
CA GLY A 56 -28.40 44.31 -1.93
C GLY A 56 -29.14 45.64 -2.04
N ALA A 57 -29.54 46.04 -3.25
CA ALA A 57 -30.51 47.10 -3.47
C ALA A 57 -31.92 46.67 -2.99
N PRO A 58 -32.73 47.56 -2.39
CA PRO A 58 -34.08 47.21 -1.95
C PRO A 58 -35.06 47.17 -3.14
N GLY A 59 -35.76 46.05 -3.32
CA GLY A 59 -36.91 46.00 -4.25
C GLY A 59 -37.10 44.73 -5.07
N GLN A 60 -36.58 43.57 -4.66
CA GLN A 60 -36.94 42.30 -5.30
C GLN A 60 -37.55 41.35 -4.28
N GLU A 61 -38.82 41.02 -4.48
CA GLU A 61 -39.56 40.01 -3.72
C GLU A 61 -38.80 38.67 -3.80
N PRO A 62 -38.51 37.99 -2.68
CA PRO A 62 -37.80 36.72 -2.70
C PRO A 62 -38.66 35.67 -3.41
N GLN A 63 -38.26 35.32 -4.63
CA GLN A 63 -38.83 34.15 -5.30
C GLN A 63 -38.56 32.93 -4.43
N ARG A 64 -39.63 32.32 -3.90
CA ARG A 64 -39.53 31.09 -3.10
C ARG A 64 -39.12 29.96 -4.06
N GLN A 65 -37.82 29.76 -4.21
CA GLN A 65 -37.28 28.58 -4.89
C GLN A 65 -37.85 27.33 -4.20
N PRO A 66 -38.26 26.29 -4.96
CA PRO A 66 -38.57 25.00 -4.37
C PRO A 66 -37.38 24.61 -3.49
N GLN A 67 -37.63 24.39 -2.20
CA GLN A 67 -36.57 23.98 -1.29
C GLN A 67 -35.98 22.69 -1.85
N GLN A 68 -34.74 22.76 -2.33
CA GLN A 68 -34.00 21.56 -2.66
C GLN A 68 -33.99 20.69 -1.40
N PRO A 69 -34.25 19.38 -1.51
CA PRO A 69 -34.09 18.50 -0.36
C PRO A 69 -32.70 18.75 0.24
N PRO A 70 -32.57 18.68 1.57
CA PRO A 70 -31.30 18.95 2.22
C PRO A 70 -30.21 18.13 1.52
N PRO A 71 -29.03 18.74 1.25
CA PRO A 71 -27.94 18.04 0.61
C PRO A 71 -27.72 16.70 1.32
N PRO A 72 -27.45 15.60 0.59
CA PRO A 72 -27.07 14.35 1.23
C PRO A 72 -25.96 14.67 2.22
N GLN A 73 -26.16 14.32 3.50
CA GLN A 73 -25.10 14.48 4.48
C GLN A 73 -23.86 13.75 3.95
N PRO A 74 -22.64 14.31 4.09
CA PRO A 74 -21.42 13.60 3.73
C PRO A 74 -21.45 12.25 4.44
N GLN A 75 -21.67 11.17 3.69
CA GLN A 75 -21.56 9.83 4.23
C GLN A 75 -20.12 9.73 4.73
N GLN A 76 -19.95 9.47 6.02
CA GLN A 76 -18.62 9.13 6.54
C GLN A 76 -18.08 8.01 5.65
N PRO A 77 -16.82 8.10 5.17
CA PRO A 77 -16.20 6.97 4.49
C PRO A 77 -16.45 5.73 5.33
N PRO A 78 -16.90 4.60 4.74
CA PRO A 78 -17.15 3.39 5.51
C PRO A 78 -15.92 3.12 6.37
N GLU A 79 -16.15 2.79 7.66
CA GLU A 79 -15.04 2.40 8.54
C GLU A 79 -14.23 1.34 7.80
N PRO A 80 -12.88 1.47 7.74
CA PRO A 80 -12.08 0.51 7.00
C PRO A 80 -12.44 -0.89 7.46
N GLU A 81 -12.88 -1.71 6.51
CA GLU A 81 -13.33 -3.06 6.80
C GLU A 81 -12.18 -3.82 7.47
N ARG A 82 -12.37 -4.17 8.74
CA ARG A 82 -11.35 -4.88 9.50
C ARG A 82 -11.33 -6.32 9.01
N ILE A 83 -10.25 -6.69 8.33
CA ILE A 83 -10.10 -8.05 7.83
C ILE A 83 -9.95 -9.02 9.01
N ASN A 84 -10.83 -10.03 9.07
CA ASN A 84 -10.76 -11.08 10.09
C ASN A 84 -9.64 -12.08 9.74
N MET A 85 -8.54 -12.05 10.51
CA MET A 85 -7.41 -12.96 10.29
C MET A 85 -7.70 -14.42 10.63
N ASP A 86 -8.63 -14.69 11.54
CA ASP A 86 -8.99 -16.07 11.87
C ASP A 86 -9.71 -16.73 10.69
N GLU A 87 -10.50 -15.97 9.93
CA GLU A 87 -11.15 -16.45 8.72
C GLU A 87 -10.13 -16.71 7.59
N ILE A 88 -9.24 -15.75 7.36
CA ILE A 88 -8.24 -15.87 6.29
C ILE A 88 -7.22 -16.98 6.61
N ALA A 89 -6.77 -17.09 7.86
CA ALA A 89 -5.76 -18.06 8.28
C ALA A 89 -6.31 -19.47 8.56
N SER A 90 -7.59 -19.75 8.26
CA SER A 90 -8.23 -21.05 8.46
C SER A 90 -8.47 -21.79 7.14
N PRO A 91 -7.44 -22.39 6.51
CA PRO A 91 -7.63 -23.32 5.40
C PRO A 91 -7.93 -24.74 5.92
N PRO A 92 -8.25 -25.70 5.04
CA PRO A 92 -8.15 -27.12 5.39
C PRO A 92 -6.76 -27.45 5.94
N PRO A 93 -6.64 -28.32 6.98
CA PRO A 93 -5.36 -28.61 7.63
C PRO A 93 -4.24 -29.09 6.69
N TYR A 94 -4.60 -29.75 5.59
CA TYR A 94 -3.64 -30.22 4.59
C TYR A 94 -2.93 -29.10 3.81
N ARG A 95 -3.42 -27.86 3.87
CA ARG A 95 -2.79 -26.67 3.26
C ARG A 95 -1.88 -25.90 4.21
N ILE A 96 -1.61 -26.44 5.40
CA ILE A 96 -0.70 -25.85 6.37
C ILE A 96 0.67 -26.54 6.27
N LYS A 97 1.74 -25.75 6.21
CA LYS A 97 3.13 -26.22 6.30
C LYS A 97 3.77 -25.68 7.57
N GLY A 98 4.53 -26.53 8.27
CA GLY A 98 5.16 -26.18 9.54
C GLY A 98 4.29 -26.51 10.75
N ASN A 99 4.61 -25.92 11.90
CA ASN A 99 3.88 -26.16 13.15
C ASN A 99 2.50 -25.48 13.12
N PRO A 100 1.36 -26.21 13.22
CA PRO A 100 0.03 -25.60 13.21
C PRO A 100 -0.21 -24.61 14.36
N ASN A 101 0.56 -24.73 15.45
CA ASN A 101 0.52 -23.87 16.63
C ASN A 101 1.59 -22.75 16.62
N ALA A 102 2.24 -22.54 15.47
CA ALA A 102 3.23 -21.47 15.31
C ALA A 102 2.63 -20.09 15.66
N LYS A 103 3.42 -19.25 16.33
CA LYS A 103 3.03 -17.89 16.74
C LYS A 103 2.86 -16.94 15.56
N VAL A 104 3.60 -17.17 14.47
CA VAL A 104 3.55 -16.36 13.26
C VAL A 104 2.90 -17.17 12.14
N THR A 105 1.90 -16.60 11.49
CA THR A 105 1.23 -17.18 10.33
C THR A 105 1.52 -16.34 9.10
N ILE A 106 2.02 -16.98 8.05
CA ILE A 106 2.15 -16.36 6.73
C ILE A 106 1.06 -16.96 5.85
N VAL A 107 0.15 -16.11 5.36
CA VAL A 107 -0.88 -16.51 4.39
C VAL A 107 -0.34 -16.21 3.00
N GLU A 108 -0.07 -17.26 2.25
CA GLU A 108 0.41 -17.16 0.87
C GLU A 108 -0.76 -17.32 -0.09
N TYR A 109 -1.09 -16.26 -0.82
CA TYR A 109 -1.96 -16.33 -1.99
C TYR A 109 -1.11 -16.63 -3.21
N SER A 110 -1.37 -17.78 -3.85
CA SER A 110 -0.46 -18.33 -4.85
C SER A 110 -1.20 -18.89 -6.06
N ASP A 111 -0.53 -18.81 -7.20
CA ASP A 111 -0.98 -19.30 -8.50
C ASP A 111 0.09 -20.24 -9.07
N PHE A 112 -0.28 -21.47 -9.41
CA PHE A 112 0.63 -22.49 -9.90
C PHE A 112 1.28 -22.21 -11.27
N GLN A 113 0.77 -21.23 -12.04
CA GLN A 113 1.39 -20.78 -13.29
C GLN A 113 2.15 -19.45 -13.15
N CYS A 114 2.12 -18.81 -11.98
CA CYS A 114 2.83 -17.55 -11.78
C CYS A 114 4.34 -17.80 -11.54
N PRO A 115 5.24 -17.22 -12.35
CA PRO A 115 6.67 -17.43 -12.20
C PRO A 115 7.24 -16.87 -10.89
N PHE A 116 6.59 -15.85 -10.30
CA PHE A 116 6.99 -15.31 -9.00
C PHE A 116 6.55 -16.22 -7.85
N CYS A 117 5.37 -16.84 -7.96
CA CYS A 117 4.91 -17.86 -7.02
C CYS A 117 5.84 -19.09 -7.05
N ALA A 118 6.24 -19.54 -8.25
CA ALA A 118 7.22 -20.62 -8.41
C ALA A 118 8.58 -20.28 -7.77
N ARG A 119 9.06 -19.04 -7.93
CA ARG A 119 10.29 -18.57 -7.27
C ARG A 119 10.16 -18.56 -5.75
N TRP A 120 9.04 -18.06 -5.23
CA TRP A 120 8.76 -18.08 -3.80
C TRP A 120 8.74 -19.52 -3.25
N ALA A 121 8.07 -20.43 -3.96
CA ALA A 121 7.98 -21.85 -3.66
C ALA A 121 9.36 -22.51 -3.59
N ARG A 122 10.23 -22.23 -4.55
CA ARG A 122 11.56 -22.87 -4.62
C ARG A 122 12.57 -22.24 -3.68
N ASP A 123 12.58 -20.91 -3.61
CA ASP A 123 13.73 -20.18 -3.08
C ASP A 123 13.42 -19.54 -1.72
N THR A 124 12.22 -19.01 -1.48
CA THR A 124 11.97 -18.15 -0.31
C THR A 124 11.32 -18.88 0.86
N TYR A 125 10.18 -19.55 0.67
CA TYR A 125 9.50 -20.19 1.80
C TYR A 125 10.33 -21.30 2.48
N PRO A 126 11.16 -22.11 1.77
CA PRO A 126 11.98 -23.11 2.42
C PRO A 126 13.00 -22.48 3.36
N GLN A 127 13.57 -21.33 2.99
CA GLN A 127 14.51 -20.58 3.84
C GLN A 127 13.82 -20.03 5.09
N ILE A 128 12.57 -19.57 4.98
CA ILE A 128 11.78 -19.12 6.13
C ILE A 128 11.56 -20.28 7.11
N LEU A 129 11.12 -21.44 6.62
CA LEU A 129 10.91 -22.61 7.47
C LEU A 129 12.21 -23.10 8.10
N GLN A 130 13.33 -23.07 7.36
CA GLN A 130 14.65 -23.43 7.88
C GLN A 130 15.13 -22.45 8.96
N THR A 131 14.93 -21.15 8.76
CA THR A 131 15.45 -20.09 9.65
C THR A 131 14.65 -19.99 10.95
N TYR A 132 13.32 -20.12 10.87
CA TYR A 132 12.43 -19.87 12.01
C TYR A 132 11.86 -21.14 12.64
N GLY A 133 11.95 -22.28 11.96
CA GLY A 133 11.47 -23.58 12.45
C GLY A 133 10.01 -23.51 12.89
N ASP A 134 9.74 -24.02 14.09
CA ASP A 134 8.39 -24.15 14.67
C ASP A 134 7.72 -22.81 15.04
N LYS A 135 8.40 -21.68 14.86
CA LYS A 135 7.86 -20.35 15.15
C LYS A 135 6.94 -19.82 14.06
N VAL A 136 7.02 -20.38 12.84
CA VAL A 136 6.30 -19.93 11.65
C VAL A 136 5.51 -21.08 11.04
N LYS A 137 4.30 -20.78 10.55
CA LYS A 137 3.55 -21.65 9.63
C LYS A 137 3.17 -20.92 8.36
N ILE A 138 3.10 -21.67 7.27
CA ILE A 138 2.58 -21.20 5.99
C ILE A 138 1.17 -21.75 5.79
N VAL A 139 0.23 -20.88 5.46
CA VAL A 139 -1.14 -21.18 5.06
C VAL A 139 -1.26 -20.89 3.57
N PHE A 140 -1.51 -21.93 2.76
CA PHE A 140 -1.64 -21.78 1.32
C PHE A 140 -3.08 -21.45 0.91
N LYS A 141 -3.25 -20.40 0.10
CA LYS A 141 -4.51 -19.97 -0.52
C LYS A 141 -4.34 -19.92 -2.04
N HIS A 142 -5.26 -20.56 -2.76
CA HIS A 142 -5.28 -20.46 -4.21
C HIS A 142 -5.73 -19.07 -4.64
N LEU A 143 -4.98 -18.47 -5.56
CA LEU A 143 -5.34 -17.25 -6.28
C LEU A 143 -5.13 -17.48 -7.79
N PRO A 144 -5.91 -18.35 -8.43
CA PRO A 144 -5.76 -18.63 -9.85
C PRO A 144 -6.16 -17.37 -10.65
N LEU A 145 -5.19 -16.81 -11.37
CA LEU A 145 -5.38 -15.60 -12.15
C LEU A 145 -6.10 -15.92 -13.46
N PRO A 146 -7.05 -15.08 -13.91
CA PRO A 146 -7.94 -15.41 -15.03
C PRO A 146 -7.21 -15.56 -16.38
N PHE A 147 -6.00 -15.01 -16.50
CA PHE A 147 -5.17 -15.11 -17.70
C PHE A 147 -4.21 -16.32 -17.69
N HIS A 148 -4.20 -17.11 -16.61
CA HIS A 148 -3.46 -18.36 -16.52
C HIS A 148 -4.39 -19.55 -16.82
N GLN A 149 -4.33 -20.06 -18.06
CA GLN A 149 -5.28 -21.06 -18.59
C GLN A 149 -5.46 -22.31 -17.74
N PHE A 150 -4.43 -22.75 -17.03
CA PHE A 150 -4.39 -23.97 -16.22
C PHE A 150 -4.32 -23.72 -14.72
N ALA A 151 -4.24 -22.47 -14.24
CA ALA A 151 -4.08 -22.17 -12.82
C ALA A 151 -5.23 -22.73 -11.97
N GLN A 152 -6.47 -22.58 -12.44
CA GLN A 152 -7.65 -23.12 -11.79
C GLN A 152 -7.61 -24.66 -11.72
N LYS A 153 -7.19 -25.32 -12.81
CA LYS A 153 -7.07 -26.79 -12.85
C LYS A 153 -5.95 -27.32 -11.97
N ALA A 154 -4.83 -26.60 -11.90
CA ALA A 154 -3.74 -26.91 -10.99
C ALA A 154 -4.18 -26.76 -9.52
N ALA A 155 -4.95 -25.71 -9.19
CA ALA A 155 -5.56 -25.54 -7.86
C ALA A 155 -6.47 -26.72 -7.50
N GLU A 156 -7.37 -27.11 -8.41
CA GLU A 156 -8.24 -28.28 -8.24
C GLU A 156 -7.44 -29.58 -8.04
N ALA A 157 -6.33 -29.77 -8.78
CA ALA A 157 -5.48 -30.94 -8.65
C ALA A 157 -4.79 -31.02 -7.28
N ALA A 158 -4.25 -29.90 -6.78
CA ALA A 158 -3.67 -29.82 -5.44
C ALA A 158 -4.72 -30.13 -4.36
N GLU A 159 -5.93 -29.61 -4.51
CA GLU A 159 -7.04 -29.90 -3.60
C GLU A 159 -7.44 -31.37 -3.59
N CYS A 160 -7.55 -32.00 -4.76
CA CYS A 160 -7.83 -33.43 -4.86
C CYS A 160 -6.75 -34.26 -4.16
N ALA A 161 -5.47 -33.91 -4.37
CA ALA A 161 -4.37 -34.58 -3.68
C ALA A 161 -4.47 -34.43 -2.15
N GLY A 162 -4.77 -33.22 -1.66
CA GLY A 162 -4.96 -32.96 -0.23
C GLY A 162 -6.13 -33.70 0.39
N LYS A 163 -7.26 -33.78 -0.31
CA LYS A 163 -8.45 -34.51 0.16
C LYS A 163 -8.22 -36.02 0.25
N ILE A 164 -7.46 -36.59 -0.69
CA ILE A 164 -7.22 -38.04 -0.75
C ILE A 164 -6.07 -38.46 0.18
N GLY A 165 -4.95 -37.73 0.16
CA GLY A 165 -3.70 -38.13 0.81
C GLY A 165 -3.21 -37.17 1.90
N GLY A 166 -4.05 -36.22 2.33
CA GLY A 166 -3.73 -35.26 3.37
C GLY A 166 -2.59 -34.32 3.02
N ALA A 167 -1.95 -33.74 4.04
CA ALA A 167 -0.92 -32.72 3.88
C ALA A 167 0.25 -33.21 3.02
N LYS A 168 0.70 -34.47 3.20
CA LYS A 168 1.82 -35.03 2.44
C LYS A 168 1.54 -35.02 0.94
N ALA A 169 0.34 -35.43 0.53
CA ALA A 169 -0.04 -35.47 -0.88
C ALA A 169 -0.29 -34.07 -1.45
N PHE A 170 -0.93 -33.17 -0.69
CA PHE A 170 -1.10 -31.77 -1.09
C PHE A 170 0.25 -31.12 -1.41
N TRP A 171 1.21 -31.18 -0.48
CA TRP A 171 2.50 -30.53 -0.65
C TRP A 171 3.37 -31.19 -1.73
N ALA A 172 3.29 -32.51 -1.92
CA ALA A 172 3.96 -33.16 -3.04
C ALA A 172 3.38 -32.72 -4.40
N MET A 173 2.06 -32.56 -4.50
CA MET A 173 1.42 -32.05 -5.71
C MET A 173 1.77 -30.56 -5.93
N HIS A 174 1.73 -29.74 -4.89
CA HIS A 174 2.15 -28.34 -4.90
C HIS A 174 3.56 -28.19 -5.48
N ASP A 175 4.53 -28.93 -4.93
CA ASP A 175 5.92 -28.83 -5.36
C ASP A 175 6.09 -29.28 -6.81
N LYS A 176 5.31 -30.28 -7.26
CA LYS A 176 5.32 -30.75 -8.65
C LYS A 176 4.70 -29.74 -9.62
N LEU A 177 3.61 -29.09 -9.23
CA LEU A 177 2.91 -28.08 -10.04
C LEU A 177 3.76 -26.82 -10.25
N PHE A 178 4.74 -26.55 -9.38
CA PHE A 178 5.69 -25.45 -9.55
C PHE A 178 6.97 -25.82 -10.31
N GLN A 179 7.11 -27.07 -10.77
CA GLN A 179 8.26 -27.55 -11.56
C GLN A 179 8.03 -27.50 -13.07
N VAL A 180 6.80 -27.18 -13.51
CA VAL A 180 6.41 -27.08 -14.93
C VAL A 180 6.66 -25.72 -15.53
#